data_AF-A0A183C2S7-F1
#
_entry.id   AF-A0A183C2S7-F1
#
_cell.length_a   1.000
_cell.length_b   1.000
_cell.length_c   1.000
_cell.angle_alpha   90.00
_cell.angle_beta   90.00
_cell.angle_gamma   90.00
#
_symmetry.space_group_name_H-M   'P 1'
#
loop_
_entity.id
_entity.type
_entity.pdbx_description
1 polymer ?
#
loop_
_entity_poly.entity_id
_entity_poly.type
_entity_poly.pdbx_seq_one_letter_code
_entity_poly.pdbx_strand_id
1 'polypeptide(L)'
;CQNSMRATVEHHHRVKGTDADSSDDLAEVRACIVLGAENLSIKISDRGGGVSSAKLSNLFNYLYSTAPRPSRDEFTTPFAGYGYGLPISRLYARYFLGDLSLTSMDGYGTDAVISLKAVPSQACELLPVFGASSRRFITMAREAPDYCFQKPTPIASALDPIDNNLETAMPSAKIAVVAAVKPTLTATMTTKSNTNAERVAI
;
A
#
# COMPACT_ATOMS: atom_id res chain seq x y z
N CYS A 1 1.67 -7.32 -14.62
CA CYS A 1 0.93 -8.61 -14.69
C CYS A 1 1.64 -9.77 -13.99
N GLN A 2 2.95 -10.02 -14.22
CA GLN A 2 3.68 -11.12 -13.56
C GLN A 2 3.54 -11.14 -12.02
N ASN A 3 3.75 -10.00 -11.38
CA ASN A 3 3.61 -9.85 -9.92
C ASN A 3 2.19 -10.20 -9.43
N SER A 4 1.17 -9.71 -10.13
CA SER A 4 -0.24 -9.93 -9.80
C SER A 4 -0.66 -11.40 -9.95
N MET A 5 -0.21 -12.06 -11.01
CA MET A 5 -0.47 -13.49 -11.22
C MET A 5 0.17 -14.33 -10.10
N ARG A 6 1.45 -14.09 -9.81
CA ARG A 6 2.16 -14.76 -8.72
C ARG A 6 1.45 -14.57 -7.37
N ALA A 7 1.10 -13.33 -7.03
CA ALA A 7 0.44 -13.03 -5.76
C ALA A 7 -0.93 -13.72 -5.65
N THR A 8 -1.70 -13.76 -6.74
CA THR A 8 -3.02 -14.41 -6.77
C THR A 8 -2.91 -15.92 -6.57
N VAL A 9 -1.98 -16.58 -7.28
CA VAL A 9 -1.76 -18.03 -7.15
C VAL A 9 -1.25 -18.39 -5.76
N GLU A 10 -0.22 -17.70 -5.26
CA GLU A 10 0.32 -17.96 -3.90
C GLU A 10 -0.72 -17.71 -2.80
N HIS A 11 -1.57 -16.70 -2.96
CA HIS A 11 -2.64 -16.41 -2.02
C HIS A 11 -3.75 -17.46 -2.06
N HIS A 12 -4.16 -17.89 -3.25
CA HIS A 12 -5.16 -18.95 -3.42
C HIS A 12 -4.75 -20.25 -2.72
N HIS A 13 -3.51 -20.71 -2.95
CA HIS A 13 -2.98 -21.90 -2.29
C HIS A 13 -2.89 -21.74 -0.77
N ARG A 14 -2.61 -20.53 -0.27
CA ARG A 14 -2.55 -20.25 1.17
C ARG A 14 -3.93 -20.31 1.84
N VAL A 15 -4.97 -19.84 1.16
CA VAL A 15 -6.33 -19.71 1.72
C VAL A 15 -7.13 -21.01 1.62
N LYS A 16 -7.06 -21.72 0.48
CA LYS A 16 -7.87 -22.92 0.24
C LYS A 16 -7.15 -24.25 0.51
N GLY A 17 -5.84 -24.23 0.77
CA GLY A 17 -5.04 -25.44 0.95
C GLY A 17 -4.76 -26.16 -0.38
N THR A 18 -3.98 -27.25 -0.32
CA THR A 18 -3.54 -28.06 -1.47
C THR A 18 -4.66 -28.85 -2.17
N ASP A 19 -5.87 -28.85 -1.62
CA ASP A 19 -6.95 -29.74 -2.08
C ASP A 19 -7.87 -29.09 -3.14
N ALA A 20 -7.57 -27.84 -3.52
CA ALA A 20 -8.30 -27.05 -4.50
C ALA A 20 -7.50 -26.89 -5.80
N ASP A 21 -7.28 -27.99 -6.52
CA ASP A 21 -6.64 -28.02 -7.85
C ASP A 21 -7.58 -27.57 -8.99
N SER A 22 -8.79 -27.09 -8.67
CA SER A 22 -9.68 -26.49 -9.66
C SER A 22 -9.17 -25.11 -10.07
N SER A 23 -8.62 -25.00 -11.28
CA SER A 23 -8.20 -23.74 -11.89
C SER A 23 -9.32 -22.69 -12.00
N ASP A 24 -10.59 -23.12 -11.97
CA ASP A 24 -11.78 -22.28 -12.05
C ASP A 24 -11.98 -21.33 -10.86
N ASP A 25 -11.29 -21.59 -9.75
CA ASP A 25 -11.48 -20.86 -8.50
C ASP A 25 -10.47 -19.71 -8.30
N LEU A 26 -9.53 -19.53 -9.24
CA LEU A 26 -8.55 -18.45 -9.21
C LEU A 26 -9.23 -17.11 -9.51
N ALA A 27 -8.94 -16.12 -8.67
CA ALA A 27 -9.44 -14.77 -8.90
C ALA A 27 -8.83 -14.15 -10.17
N GLU A 28 -9.68 -13.58 -11.01
CA GLU A 28 -9.22 -12.91 -12.24
C GLU A 28 -8.42 -11.63 -11.92
N VAL A 29 -7.31 -11.44 -12.64
CA VAL A 29 -6.57 -10.18 -12.67
C VAL A 29 -7.27 -9.23 -13.64
N ARG A 30 -7.85 -8.14 -13.13
CA ARG A 30 -8.63 -7.20 -13.93
C ARG A 30 -7.75 -6.06 -14.42
N ALA A 31 -7.82 -5.76 -15.72
CA ALA A 31 -7.20 -4.58 -16.31
C ALA A 31 -8.29 -3.59 -16.74
N CYS A 32 -8.16 -2.33 -16.35
CA CYS A 32 -9.01 -1.23 -16.78
C CYS A 32 -8.14 -0.19 -17.48
N ILE A 33 -8.49 0.14 -18.71
CA ILE A 33 -7.78 1.12 -19.54
C ILE A 33 -8.73 2.29 -19.73
N VAL A 34 -8.29 3.49 -19.34
CA VAL A 34 -9.08 4.71 -19.43
C VAL A 34 -8.25 5.74 -20.19
N LEU A 35 -8.81 6.25 -21.28
CA LEU A 35 -8.24 7.37 -22.02
C LEU A 35 -8.96 8.65 -21.59
N GLY A 36 -8.25 9.54 -20.91
CA GLY A 36 -8.69 10.91 -20.64
C GLY A 36 -8.17 11.88 -21.70
N ALA A 37 -8.53 13.16 -21.56
CA ALA A 37 -8.07 14.22 -22.47
C ALA A 37 -6.54 14.41 -22.42
N GLU A 38 -5.94 14.31 -21.24
CA GLU A 38 -4.50 14.55 -21.04
C GLU A 38 -3.70 13.28 -20.74
N ASN A 39 -4.32 12.29 -20.10
CA ASN A 39 -3.64 11.11 -19.58
C ASN A 39 -4.32 9.81 -20.02
N LEU A 40 -3.49 8.83 -20.35
CA LEU A 40 -3.86 7.43 -20.53
C LEU A 40 -3.54 6.68 -19.22
N SER A 41 -4.56 6.12 -18.58
CA SER A 41 -4.44 5.41 -17.31
C SER A 41 -4.73 3.93 -17.49
N ILE A 42 -3.80 3.08 -17.06
CA ILE A 42 -3.95 1.63 -17.05
C ILE A 42 -3.92 1.19 -15.60
N LYS A 43 -5.04 0.67 -15.11
CA LYS A 43 -5.15 0.07 -13.78
C LYS A 43 -5.19 -1.44 -13.88
N ILE A 44 -4.27 -2.12 -13.20
CA ILE A 44 -4.25 -3.57 -13.04
C ILE A 44 -4.59 -3.86 -11.57
N SER A 45 -5.68 -4.58 -11.35
CA SER A 45 -6.19 -4.94 -10.03
C SER A 45 -6.12 -6.45 -9.85
N ASP A 46 -5.51 -6.90 -8.76
CA ASP A 46 -5.45 -8.31 -8.37
C ASP A 46 -6.15 -8.59 -7.03
N ARG A 47 -6.35 -9.88 -6.73
CA ARG A 47 -6.83 -10.38 -5.43
C ARG A 47 -5.75 -11.25 -4.77
N GLY A 48 -4.50 -10.77 -4.81
CA GLY A 48 -3.34 -11.50 -4.30
C GLY A 48 -3.08 -11.36 -2.79
N GLY A 49 -4.08 -10.97 -2.00
CA GLY A 49 -3.95 -10.80 -0.54
C GLY A 49 -3.27 -9.50 -0.09
N GLY A 50 -2.72 -8.71 -1.02
CA GLY A 50 -2.19 -7.38 -0.72
C GLY A 50 -0.84 -7.34 0.00
N VAL A 51 -0.40 -6.14 0.34
CA VAL A 51 0.90 -5.83 0.96
C VAL A 51 0.68 -4.80 2.07
N SER A 52 1.25 -5.06 3.25
CA SER A 52 1.20 -4.13 4.37
C SER A 52 1.88 -2.80 4.05
N SER A 53 1.35 -1.70 4.59
CA SER A 53 1.84 -0.34 4.29
C SER A 53 3.33 -0.15 4.61
N ALA A 54 3.86 -0.84 5.63
CA ALA A 54 5.28 -0.81 5.98
C ALA A 54 6.20 -1.42 4.91
N LYS A 55 5.69 -2.38 4.12
CA LYS A 55 6.45 -3.04 3.04
C LYS A 55 6.23 -2.37 1.69
N LEU A 56 5.12 -1.65 1.52
CA LEU A 56 4.73 -0.99 0.27
C LEU A 56 5.79 -0.01 -0.25
N SER A 57 6.42 0.77 0.65
CA SER A 57 7.51 1.69 0.29
C SER A 57 8.75 0.96 -0.24
N ASN A 58 9.04 -0.21 0.32
CA ASN A 58 10.21 -1.00 -0.04
C ASN A 58 10.08 -1.72 -1.39
N LEU A 59 8.87 -1.87 -1.93
CA LEU A 59 8.65 -2.55 -3.21
C LEU A 59 9.36 -1.86 -4.38
N PHE A 60 9.56 -0.54 -4.31
CA PHE A 60 10.30 0.21 -5.32
C PHE A 60 11.82 0.22 -5.10
N ASN A 61 12.32 -0.37 -4.02
CA ASN A 61 13.77 -0.48 -3.82
C ASN A 61 14.35 -1.52 -4.77
N TYR A 62 15.46 -1.18 -5.41
CA TYR A 62 16.24 -2.15 -6.18
C TYR A 62 16.64 -3.33 -5.28
N LEU A 63 16.61 -4.53 -5.85
CA LEU A 63 16.92 -5.80 -5.16
C LEU A 63 15.93 -6.24 -4.08
N TYR A 64 14.86 -5.47 -3.82
CA TYR A 64 13.81 -5.93 -2.90
C TYR A 64 12.96 -7.01 -3.56
N SER A 65 12.93 -8.20 -2.96
CA SER A 65 12.13 -9.33 -3.43
C SER A 65 11.65 -10.17 -2.25
N THR A 66 10.40 -10.63 -2.33
CA THR A 66 9.83 -11.62 -1.39
C THR A 66 10.00 -13.06 -1.88
N ALA A 67 10.42 -13.26 -3.14
CA ALA A 67 10.75 -14.57 -3.67
C ALA A 67 12.17 -15.00 -3.25
N PRO A 68 12.40 -16.31 -3.05
CA PRO A 68 13.75 -16.84 -2.90
C PRO A 68 14.61 -16.43 -4.09
N ARG A 69 15.91 -16.22 -3.84
CA ARG A 69 16.83 -15.88 -4.91
C ARG A 69 16.99 -17.11 -5.82
N PRO A 70 16.81 -16.95 -7.14
CA PRO A 70 16.95 -18.06 -8.06
C PRO A 70 18.39 -18.57 -8.08
N SER A 71 18.56 -19.88 -8.22
CA SER A 71 19.85 -20.51 -8.49
C SER A 71 20.36 -20.03 -9.86
N ARG A 72 21.68 -19.87 -10.02
CA ARG A 72 22.27 -19.43 -11.30
C ARG A 72 22.30 -20.54 -12.37
N ASP A 73 21.97 -21.77 -11.98
CA ASP A 73 22.18 -22.98 -12.78
C ASP A 73 20.92 -23.48 -13.49
N GLU A 74 19.75 -22.86 -13.26
CA GLU A 74 18.49 -23.27 -13.90
C GLU A 74 18.25 -22.51 -15.21
N PHE A 75 18.11 -23.25 -16.31
CA PHE A 75 17.69 -22.74 -17.64
C PHE A 75 16.25 -22.18 -17.66
N THR A 76 15.55 -22.18 -16.52
CA THR A 76 14.21 -21.62 -16.37
C THR A 76 14.31 -20.21 -15.80
N THR A 77 13.80 -19.22 -16.53
CA THR A 77 13.75 -17.85 -16.02
C THR A 77 12.73 -17.77 -14.87
N PRO A 78 13.18 -17.49 -13.64
CA PRO A 78 12.32 -17.49 -12.46
C PRO A 78 11.30 -16.34 -12.59
N PHE A 79 10.03 -16.63 -12.30
CA PHE A 79 8.94 -15.64 -12.41
C PHE A 79 9.06 -14.45 -11.43
N ALA A 80 9.94 -14.55 -10.44
CA ALA A 80 10.29 -13.49 -9.50
C ALA A 80 11.66 -13.81 -8.88
N GLY A 81 12.31 -12.84 -8.22
CA GLY A 81 13.52 -13.11 -7.43
C GLY A 81 14.63 -12.06 -7.55
N TYR A 82 14.70 -11.33 -8.67
CA TYR A 82 15.73 -10.29 -8.86
C TYR A 82 15.35 -8.92 -8.26
N GLY A 83 14.06 -8.65 -8.03
CA GLY A 83 13.61 -7.40 -7.40
C GLY A 83 13.78 -6.14 -8.27
N TYR A 84 13.92 -6.29 -9.60
CA TYR A 84 14.10 -5.15 -10.51
C TYR A 84 12.84 -4.75 -11.27
N GLY A 85 11.86 -5.64 -11.41
CA GLY A 85 10.74 -5.44 -12.32
C GLY A 85 9.93 -4.18 -12.03
N LEU A 86 9.59 -3.95 -10.77
CA LEU A 86 8.78 -2.80 -10.36
C LEU A 86 9.52 -1.45 -10.45
N PRO A 87 10.75 -1.28 -9.91
CA PRO A 87 11.49 -0.03 -10.08
C PRO A 87 11.78 0.29 -11.56
N ILE A 88 12.13 -0.72 -12.37
CA ILE A 88 12.37 -0.53 -13.81
C ILE A 88 11.07 -0.16 -14.55
N SER A 89 9.95 -0.82 -14.24
CA SER A 89 8.65 -0.48 -14.85
C SER A 89 8.24 0.97 -14.55
N ARG A 90 8.55 1.45 -13.33
CA ARG A 90 8.32 2.85 -12.96
C ARG A 90 9.24 3.81 -13.72
N LEU A 91 10.49 3.44 -13.95
CA LEU A 91 11.42 4.23 -14.76
C LEU A 91 10.88 4.41 -16.19
N TYR A 92 10.38 3.34 -16.81
CA TYR A 92 9.77 3.41 -18.14
C TYR A 92 8.56 4.34 -18.19
N ALA A 93 7.67 4.27 -17.19
CA ALA A 93 6.53 5.18 -17.13
C ALA A 93 6.96 6.65 -16.98
N ARG A 94 7.95 6.92 -16.12
CA ARG A 94 8.47 8.27 -15.86
C ARG A 94 9.26 8.87 -17.01
N TYR A 95 9.84 8.04 -17.86
CA TYR A 95 10.63 8.50 -18.99
C TYR A 95 9.85 9.47 -19.90
N PHE A 96 8.55 9.26 -20.09
CA PHE A 96 7.67 10.16 -20.85
C PHE A 96 6.70 10.96 -19.95
N LEU A 97 7.18 11.43 -18.79
CA LEU A 97 6.41 12.24 -17.83
C LEU A 97 5.13 11.56 -17.30
N GLY A 98 5.11 10.23 -17.29
CA GLY A 98 4.11 9.42 -16.60
C GLY A 98 4.53 9.06 -15.17
N ASP A 99 3.80 8.13 -14.55
CA ASP A 99 4.24 7.46 -13.32
C ASP A 99 3.61 6.08 -13.19
N LEU A 100 4.20 5.26 -12.32
CA LEU A 100 3.62 3.99 -11.86
C LEU A 100 3.46 4.08 -10.34
N SER A 101 2.22 4.01 -9.88
CA SER A 101 1.87 3.99 -8.46
C SER A 101 1.22 2.66 -8.07
N LEU A 102 1.51 2.19 -6.87
CA LEU A 102 0.88 1.02 -6.29
C LEU A 102 0.04 1.41 -5.07
N THR A 103 -1.17 0.89 -5.02
CA THR A 103 -2.07 1.01 -3.88
C THR A 103 -2.48 -0.39 -3.47
N SER A 104 -2.17 -0.79 -2.25
CA SER A 104 -2.46 -2.14 -1.76
C SER A 104 -3.34 -2.09 -0.53
N MET A 105 -4.25 -3.06 -0.44
CA MET A 105 -5.11 -3.30 0.72
C MET A 105 -4.74 -4.66 1.31
N ASP A 106 -4.15 -4.63 2.50
CA ASP A 106 -3.70 -5.83 3.22
C ASP A 106 -4.87 -6.76 3.51
N GLY A 107 -4.72 -8.03 3.19
CA GLY A 107 -5.77 -9.05 3.25
C GLY A 107 -6.74 -9.09 2.06
N TYR A 108 -6.62 -8.17 1.08
CA TYR A 108 -7.52 -8.15 -0.09
C TYR A 108 -6.76 -8.26 -1.41
N GLY A 109 -5.91 -7.29 -1.75
CA GLY A 109 -5.30 -7.24 -3.08
C GLY A 109 -4.53 -5.96 -3.36
N THR A 110 -3.97 -5.86 -4.56
CA THR A 110 -3.16 -4.72 -4.99
C THR A 110 -3.64 -4.14 -6.31
N ASP A 111 -3.70 -2.82 -6.37
CA ASP A 111 -3.96 -2.02 -7.55
C ASP A 111 -2.65 -1.36 -8.02
N ALA A 112 -2.22 -1.66 -9.24
CA ALA A 112 -1.14 -0.99 -9.93
C ALA A 112 -1.72 -0.03 -10.98
N VAL A 113 -1.44 1.26 -10.84
CA VAL A 113 -1.89 2.30 -11.78
C VAL A 113 -0.69 2.86 -12.52
N ILE A 114 -0.72 2.74 -13.84
CA ILE A 114 0.23 3.36 -14.76
C ILE A 114 -0.47 4.56 -15.38
N SER A 115 0.15 5.73 -15.27
CA SER A 115 -0.33 6.97 -15.90
C SER A 115 0.67 7.40 -16.95
N LEU A 116 0.21 7.61 -18.18
CA LEU A 116 1.01 8.06 -19.32
C LEU A 116 0.37 9.31 -19.93
N LYS A 117 1.14 10.10 -20.67
CA LYS A 117 0.58 11.20 -21.46
C LYS A 117 -0.21 10.67 -22.65
N ALA A 118 -1.44 11.12 -22.81
CA ALA A 118 -2.29 10.76 -23.94
C ALA A 118 -1.85 11.49 -25.23
N VAL A 119 -1.34 12.71 -25.08
CA VAL A 119 -0.90 13.55 -26.20
C VAL A 119 0.60 13.39 -26.43
N PRO A 120 1.06 13.01 -27.63
CA PRO A 120 2.48 12.76 -27.89
C PRO A 120 3.34 14.02 -27.80
N SER A 121 2.80 15.20 -28.11
CA SER A 121 3.53 16.47 -27.98
C SER A 121 3.84 16.85 -26.53
N GLN A 122 3.14 16.25 -25.57
CA GLN A 122 3.39 16.44 -24.13
C GLN A 122 4.28 15.33 -23.54
N ALA A 123 4.56 14.26 -24.30
CA ALA A 123 5.36 13.12 -23.87
C ALA A 123 6.86 13.41 -24.11
N CYS A 124 7.43 14.32 -23.33
CA CYS A 124 8.85 14.66 -23.40
C CYS A 124 9.71 13.70 -22.56
N GLU A 125 10.95 13.46 -23.00
CA GLU A 125 11.90 12.63 -22.26
C GLU A 125 12.34 13.28 -20.94
N LEU A 126 12.30 12.51 -19.86
CA LEU A 126 12.83 12.91 -18.56
C LEU A 126 14.23 12.33 -18.36
N LEU A 127 15.25 13.14 -18.70
CA LEU A 127 16.65 12.73 -18.60
C LEU A 127 17.30 13.22 -17.29
N PRO A 128 18.11 12.38 -16.63
CA PRO A 128 18.89 12.82 -15.48
C PRO A 128 20.00 13.78 -15.95
N VAL A 129 20.00 14.99 -15.39
CA VAL A 129 21.06 15.99 -15.63
C VAL A 129 22.02 15.97 -14.44
N PHE A 130 23.32 15.81 -14.72
CA PHE A 130 24.33 15.95 -13.68
C PHE A 130 24.65 17.43 -13.46
N GLY A 131 24.42 17.93 -12.24
CA GLY A 131 24.70 19.30 -11.85
C GLY A 131 25.01 19.44 -10.37
N ALA A 132 25.08 20.68 -9.87
CA ALA A 132 25.36 20.95 -8.47
C ALA A 132 24.35 20.27 -7.52
N SER A 133 23.06 20.25 -7.87
CA SER A 133 22.01 19.57 -7.09
C SER A 133 22.21 18.05 -7.04
N SER A 134 22.50 17.42 -8.19
CA SER A 134 22.75 15.98 -8.28
C SER A 134 24.00 15.58 -7.49
N ARG A 135 25.07 16.40 -7.55
CA ARG A 135 26.28 16.21 -6.74
C ARG A 135 25.96 16.26 -5.24
N ARG A 136 25.17 17.25 -4.79
CA ARG A 136 24.76 17.36 -3.38
C ARG A 136 24.05 16.10 -2.92
N PHE A 137 23.08 15.58 -3.69
CA PHE A 137 22.34 14.36 -3.35
C PHE A 137 23.26 13.14 -3.17
N ILE A 138 24.33 13.04 -3.94
CA ILE A 138 25.30 11.93 -3.85
C ILE A 138 26.25 12.10 -2.65
N THR A 139 26.69 13.33 -2.36
CA THR A 139 27.68 13.60 -1.31
C THR A 139 27.06 13.88 0.06
N MET A 140 25.72 13.95 0.16
CA MET A 140 25.01 14.30 1.38
C MET A 140 25.28 13.26 2.47
N ALA A 141 25.70 13.73 3.64
CA ALA A 141 25.87 12.87 4.81
C ALA A 141 24.51 12.53 5.43
N ARG A 142 24.48 11.49 6.27
CA ARG A 142 23.26 11.10 6.97
C ARG A 142 22.85 12.19 7.97
N GLU A 143 21.67 12.76 7.78
CA GLU A 143 21.11 13.78 8.67
C GLU A 143 20.38 13.14 9.86
N ALA A 144 20.20 13.93 10.92
CA ALA A 144 19.32 13.57 12.00
C ALA A 144 17.87 13.53 11.49
N PRO A 145 17.03 12.61 11.98
CA PRO A 145 15.64 12.53 11.56
C PRO A 145 14.85 13.78 11.98
N ASP A 146 14.01 14.27 11.08
CA ASP A 146 13.12 15.41 11.35
C ASP A 146 12.01 15.09 12.35
N TYR A 147 11.70 13.80 12.54
CA TYR A 147 10.59 13.32 13.35
C TYR A 147 11.07 12.45 14.52
N CYS A 148 10.34 12.52 15.62
CA CYS A 148 10.58 11.68 16.78
C CYS A 148 10.28 10.21 16.43
N PHE A 149 11.20 9.32 16.80
CA PHE A 149 10.96 7.88 16.76
C PHE A 149 10.64 7.36 18.16
N GLN A 150 9.67 6.46 18.24
CA GLN A 150 9.48 5.67 19.46
C GLN A 150 10.71 4.79 19.64
N LYS A 151 11.36 4.89 20.80
CA LYS A 151 12.42 3.95 21.16
C LYS A 151 11.78 2.56 21.23
N PRO A 152 12.40 1.52 20.64
CA PRO A 152 11.92 0.15 20.83
C PRO A 152 11.90 -0.11 22.33
N THR A 153 10.72 -0.23 22.92
CA THR A 153 10.60 -0.61 24.32
C THR A 153 11.16 -2.02 24.46
N PRO A 154 12.18 -2.26 25.29
CA PRO A 154 12.62 -3.62 25.56
C PRO A 154 11.46 -4.36 26.21
N ILE A 155 11.03 -5.46 25.59
CA ILE A 155 10.05 -6.39 26.16
C ILE A 155 10.77 -7.19 27.25
N ALA A 156 11.08 -6.57 28.39
CA ALA A 156 11.57 -7.25 29.60
C ALA A 156 11.64 -6.29 30.79
N SER A 157 10.50 -6.05 31.47
CA SER A 157 10.43 -5.76 32.92
C SER A 157 8.97 -5.64 33.39
N ALA A 158 8.15 -6.68 33.16
CA ALA A 158 6.83 -6.81 33.79
C ALA A 158 6.51 -8.28 34.11
N LEU A 159 7.53 -9.02 34.51
CA LEU A 159 7.38 -10.25 35.28
C LEU A 159 8.27 -10.08 36.50
N ASP A 160 7.75 -9.39 37.51
CA ASP A 160 8.29 -9.50 38.86
C ASP A 160 8.17 -10.97 39.31
N PRO A 161 9.12 -11.53 40.06
CA PRO A 161 9.04 -12.91 40.53
C PRO A 161 7.80 -13.07 41.43
N ILE A 162 7.00 -14.10 41.15
CA ILE A 162 5.84 -14.46 41.96
C ILE A 162 6.34 -14.85 43.35
N ASP A 163 6.19 -13.95 44.33
CA ASP A 163 6.32 -14.26 45.74
C ASP A 163 5.05 -15.01 46.20
N ASN A 164 5.14 -16.35 46.19
CA ASN A 164 4.10 -17.23 46.68
C ASN A 164 4.13 -17.28 48.22
N ASN A 165 3.72 -16.21 48.91
CA ASN A 165 3.22 -16.26 50.30
C ASN A 165 2.82 -14.88 50.83
N LEU A 166 1.58 -14.44 50.55
CA LEU A 166 0.82 -13.67 51.54
C LEU A 166 -0.69 -13.75 51.24
N GLU A 167 -1.31 -14.80 51.76
CA GLU A 167 -2.76 -14.89 51.92
C GLU A 167 -3.14 -14.04 53.14
N THR A 168 -3.68 -12.82 52.96
CA THR A 168 -4.63 -12.18 53.91
C THR A 168 -5.32 -10.97 53.26
N ALA A 169 -6.66 -11.05 53.21
CA ALA A 169 -7.67 -9.99 53.06
C ALA A 169 -7.90 -9.32 51.67
N MET A 170 -9.01 -9.71 51.03
CA MET A 170 -9.67 -8.95 49.95
C MET A 170 -10.35 -7.66 50.50
N PRO A 171 -10.51 -6.64 49.64
CA PRO A 171 -11.87 -6.40 49.15
C PRO A 171 -12.00 -6.35 47.62
N SER A 172 -13.11 -6.91 47.18
CA SER A 172 -13.61 -7.18 45.83
C SER A 172 -13.43 -6.05 44.80
N ALA A 173 -12.71 -6.34 43.70
CA ALA A 173 -12.71 -5.53 42.49
C ALA A 173 -13.56 -6.21 41.39
N LYS A 174 -14.68 -5.59 41.04
CA LYS A 174 -15.54 -5.96 39.92
C LYS A 174 -14.91 -5.49 38.61
N ILE A 175 -14.92 -6.37 37.61
CA ILE A 175 -14.47 -6.14 36.24
C ILE A 175 -15.34 -5.05 35.59
N ALA A 176 -14.72 -3.96 35.12
CA ALA A 176 -15.38 -2.96 34.28
C ALA A 176 -15.05 -3.23 32.81
N VAL A 177 -16.05 -3.72 32.08
CA VAL A 177 -16.06 -3.81 30.61
C VAL A 177 -16.21 -2.39 30.06
N VAL A 178 -15.17 -1.84 29.43
CA VAL A 178 -15.26 -0.55 28.74
C VAL A 178 -15.79 -0.80 27.33
N ALA A 179 -17.10 -0.59 27.19
CA ALA A 179 -17.80 -0.57 25.91
C ALA A 179 -17.55 0.75 25.14
N ALA A 180 -17.68 0.64 23.82
CA ALA A 180 -17.40 1.64 22.80
C ALA A 180 -18.00 3.04 23.04
N VAL A 181 -17.18 4.07 22.81
CA VAL A 181 -17.60 5.47 22.74
C VAL A 181 -17.97 5.80 21.28
N LYS A 182 -19.25 6.10 21.02
CA LYS A 182 -19.71 6.75 19.78
C LYS A 182 -19.50 8.28 19.88
N PRO A 183 -19.01 8.96 18.83
CA PRO A 183 -18.97 10.42 18.82
C PRO A 183 -20.28 10.99 18.24
N THR A 184 -21.02 11.76 19.04
CA THR A 184 -22.13 12.60 18.59
C THR A 184 -21.68 14.05 18.60
N LEU A 185 -21.46 14.63 17.42
CA LEU A 185 -21.32 16.07 17.20
C LEU A 185 -22.68 16.62 16.78
N THR A 186 -23.28 17.47 17.62
CA THR A 186 -24.51 18.20 17.28
C THR A 186 -24.16 19.66 17.04
N ALA A 187 -24.20 20.09 15.77
CA ALA A 187 -24.17 21.50 15.37
C ALA A 187 -25.49 21.82 14.66
N THR A 188 -26.21 22.79 15.18
CA THR A 188 -27.54 23.24 14.75
C THR A 188 -27.43 24.07 13.47
N MET A 189 -28.07 23.65 12.38
CA MET A 189 -28.36 24.52 11.24
C MET A 189 -29.88 24.59 11.03
N THR A 190 -30.45 25.77 11.21
CA THR A 190 -31.81 26.09 10.79
C THR A 190 -31.85 26.23 9.27
N THR A 191 -32.69 25.42 8.63
CA THR A 191 -32.94 25.44 7.20
C THR A 191 -33.99 26.50 6.87
N LYS A 192 -33.73 27.35 5.86
CA LYS A 192 -34.78 28.06 5.13
C LYS A 192 -34.99 27.35 3.81
N SER A 193 -36.11 26.64 3.68
CA SER A 193 -36.66 26.17 2.41
C SER A 193 -37.34 27.34 1.69
N ASN A 194 -37.24 27.35 0.37
CA ASN A 194 -37.92 28.29 -0.51
C ASN A 194 -38.95 27.48 -1.32
N THR A 195 -40.21 27.92 -1.39
CA THR A 195 -41.14 27.66 -2.50
C THR A 195 -42.45 28.45 -2.35
N ASN A 196 -42.92 28.96 -3.50
CA ASN A 196 -44.20 29.61 -3.83
C ASN A 196 -44.38 31.06 -3.35
N ALA A 197 -44.33 32.05 -4.25
CA ALA A 197 -45.27 32.39 -5.35
C ALA A 197 -46.42 33.30 -4.86
N GLU A 198 -46.64 34.32 -5.69
CA GLU A 198 -47.76 35.28 -5.72
C GLU A 198 -47.68 36.60 -4.93
N ARG A 199 -47.42 37.65 -5.73
CA ARG A 199 -48.26 38.84 -5.97
C ARG A 199 -48.25 40.01 -4.96
N VAL A 200 -48.05 41.19 -5.56
CA VAL A 200 -48.72 42.49 -5.33
C VAL A 200 -47.84 43.64 -4.78
N ALA A 201 -47.87 44.72 -5.57
CA ALA A 201 -47.86 46.15 -5.22
C ALA A 201 -46.53 46.94 -5.19
N ILE A 202 -46.49 47.82 -6.22
CA ILE A 202 -45.82 49.13 -6.38
C ILE A 202 -44.36 49.09 -6.84
#